data_AF-A0A246E839-F1
#
_entry.id   AF-A0A246E839-F1
#
_cell.length_a   1.000
_cell.length_b   1.000
_cell.length_c   1.000
_cell.angle_alpha   90.00
_cell.angle_beta   90.00
_cell.angle_gamma   90.00
#
_symmetry.space_group_name_H-M   'P 1'
#
loop_
_entity.id
_entity.type
_entity.pdbx_description
1 polymer ?
#
loop_
_entity_poly.entity_id
_entity_poly.type
_entity_poly.pdbx_seq_one_letter_code
_entity_poly.pdbx_strand_id
1 'polypeptide(L)'
;MADPVPPWTLLGSSPAFDGYVRVRRDRYRLPDGSESDWDVVEVGDTVTVVAVTADDTVVLFDQYRVGPQRVLGELPGGLIDPGEDAVAAGVREMLEETGYRAGAVFDAGAEWAAANARRRRHVIIAADCARVAEPAWGEHETGRVRTMAASDLVDHLMAGETSDAGPALRGLVRFAASREVDPELRDLQSRVRHLLAAFVAGDSVAHSTAAGATDAHSADPFDAFWGAAAGKSTAALWAELDELAADADEAVRSYERGSLHDFLGEEAEAIPLYRAALEAGLTGERRSACVIQLASSLRNIGDPSGALALLHRFPDTDALADAARAFEALALFSDQKPAPALRTALRALAPHLPAYGRAVTAYADELASPHRIRAISVALVVSDGYVLAEEYPGAPGSGPFLRAPGGGIEYGETAAAAMRRELREELAADVEQLRLLTVSENIFDDGRKSGHEIAHVFAVRSASLEALPHGERLPVLDGDTTVGWYRIDDLRRDATPFYPAGILDLVTAVDAGTV
;
A
#
# COMPACT_ATOMS: atom_id res chain seq x y z
N MET A 1 5.46 -35.24 17.72
CA MET A 1 6.19 -34.85 18.94
C MET A 1 7.33 -35.82 19.10
N ALA A 2 8.57 -35.34 18.98
CA ALA A 2 9.78 -36.13 19.23
C ALA A 2 9.94 -36.38 20.74
N ASP A 3 10.63 -37.45 21.13
CA ASP A 3 10.94 -37.76 22.52
C ASP A 3 11.68 -36.59 23.21
N PRO A 4 11.35 -36.26 24.47
CA PRO A 4 12.00 -35.18 25.20
C PRO A 4 13.47 -35.50 25.48
N VAL A 5 14.33 -34.47 25.39
CA VAL A 5 15.74 -34.57 25.78
C VAL A 5 15.82 -34.85 27.29
N PRO A 6 16.50 -35.92 27.74
CA PRO A 6 16.60 -36.23 29.17
C PRO A 6 17.37 -35.14 29.93
N PRO A 7 16.89 -34.69 31.11
CA PRO A 7 17.58 -33.68 31.90
C PRO A 7 18.89 -34.24 32.48
N TRP A 8 19.84 -33.34 32.72
CA TRP A 8 21.09 -33.67 33.42
C TRP A 8 20.88 -33.53 34.93
N THR A 9 21.63 -34.30 35.71
CA THR A 9 21.54 -34.26 37.19
C THR A 9 22.65 -33.40 37.76
N LEU A 10 22.31 -32.32 38.48
CA LEU A 10 23.28 -31.53 39.22
C LEU A 10 23.84 -32.34 40.39
N LEU A 11 25.16 -32.52 40.43
CA LEU A 11 25.88 -33.28 41.46
C LEU A 11 26.44 -32.37 42.57
N GLY A 12 26.75 -31.13 42.24
CA GLY A 12 27.26 -30.16 43.21
C GLY A 12 27.61 -28.81 42.57
N SER A 13 27.73 -27.78 43.41
CA SER A 13 28.10 -26.42 43.03
C SER A 13 29.23 -25.93 43.94
N SER A 14 30.19 -25.19 43.39
CA SER A 14 31.26 -24.55 44.16
C SER A 14 31.60 -23.16 43.61
N PRO A 15 32.07 -22.20 44.41
CA PRO A 15 32.50 -20.89 43.90
C PRO A 15 33.70 -21.04 42.96
N ALA A 16 33.64 -20.41 41.78
CA ALA A 16 34.76 -20.36 40.83
C ALA A 16 35.39 -18.96 40.77
N PHE A 17 34.58 -17.90 40.92
CA PHE A 17 35.01 -16.51 41.00
C PHE A 17 33.99 -15.68 41.80
N ASP A 18 34.46 -14.77 42.66
CA ASP A 18 33.61 -13.92 43.51
C ASP A 18 34.13 -12.47 43.44
N GLY A 19 33.71 -11.76 42.39
CA GLY A 19 34.00 -10.34 42.15
C GLY A 19 32.73 -9.55 41.86
N TYR A 20 32.82 -8.50 41.03
CA TYR A 20 31.63 -7.73 40.60
C TYR A 20 30.56 -8.62 39.95
N VAL A 21 30.99 -9.61 39.18
CA VAL A 21 30.16 -10.75 38.75
C VAL A 21 30.59 -11.98 39.55
N ARG A 22 29.63 -12.76 40.03
CA ARG A 22 29.87 -14.06 40.66
C ARG A 22 29.76 -15.18 39.64
N VAL A 23 30.65 -16.16 39.72
CA VAL A 23 30.65 -17.36 38.89
C VAL A 23 30.79 -18.58 39.79
N ARG A 24 29.87 -19.54 39.64
CA ARG A 24 29.96 -20.87 40.27
C ARG A 24 30.37 -21.91 39.25
N ARG A 25 30.99 -23.00 39.70
CA ARG A 25 31.22 -24.23 38.94
C ARG A 25 30.22 -25.30 39.37
N ASP A 26 29.33 -25.66 38.46
CA ASP A 26 28.32 -26.70 38.63
C ASP A 26 28.77 -27.99 37.95
N ARG A 27 28.80 -29.10 38.69
CA ARG A 27 29.13 -30.43 38.18
C ARG A 27 27.85 -31.20 37.85
N TYR A 28 27.73 -31.69 36.63
CA TYR A 28 26.56 -32.43 36.15
C TYR A 28 26.88 -33.87 35.78
N ARG A 29 25.90 -34.75 35.93
CA ARG A 29 25.85 -36.06 35.29
C ARG A 29 24.95 -36.00 34.06
N LEU A 30 25.49 -36.42 32.92
CA LEU A 30 24.80 -36.48 31.63
C LEU A 30 23.94 -37.76 31.51
N PRO A 31 23.03 -37.84 30.52
CA PRO A 31 22.16 -39.00 30.34
C PRO A 31 22.90 -40.31 30.03
N ASP A 32 24.09 -40.24 29.46
CA ASP A 32 24.97 -41.39 29.20
C ASP A 32 25.78 -41.84 30.43
N GLY A 33 25.61 -41.15 31.56
CA GLY A 33 26.32 -41.40 32.82
C GLY A 33 27.66 -40.69 32.96
N SER A 34 28.15 -40.00 31.91
CA SER A 34 29.36 -39.19 32.00
C SER A 34 29.15 -37.96 32.89
N GLU A 35 30.25 -37.36 33.38
CA GLU A 35 30.20 -36.17 34.24
C GLU A 35 30.97 -35.00 33.61
N SER A 36 30.47 -33.78 33.81
CA SER A 36 31.03 -32.56 33.20
C SER A 36 30.84 -31.35 34.12
N ASP A 37 31.83 -30.46 34.15
CA ASP A 37 31.81 -29.22 34.93
C ASP A 37 31.46 -28.02 34.03
N TRP A 38 30.62 -27.10 34.54
CA TRP A 38 30.14 -25.93 33.83
C TRP A 38 30.25 -24.67 34.69
N ASP A 39 30.78 -23.60 34.11
CA ASP A 39 30.84 -22.30 34.78
C ASP A 39 29.51 -21.56 34.56
N VAL A 40 28.82 -21.24 35.65
CA VAL A 40 27.49 -20.61 35.67
C VAL A 40 27.58 -19.22 36.26
N VAL A 41 27.11 -18.23 35.51
CA VAL A 41 27.09 -16.82 35.90
C VAL A 41 25.93 -16.53 36.84
N GLU A 42 26.22 -15.89 37.97
CA GLU A 42 25.27 -15.53 39.02
C GLU A 42 25.09 -14.01 39.10
N VAL A 43 24.15 -13.50 38.32
CA VAL A 43 23.70 -12.11 38.33
C VAL A 43 22.19 -12.11 38.50
N GLY A 44 21.65 -11.13 39.25
CA GLY A 44 20.21 -10.96 39.45
C GLY A 44 19.48 -10.66 38.14
N ASP A 45 18.16 -10.84 38.16
CA ASP A 45 17.30 -10.48 37.03
C ASP A 45 17.40 -8.99 36.71
N THR A 46 17.21 -8.66 35.45
CA THR A 46 17.31 -7.28 34.94
C THR A 46 16.07 -6.93 34.15
N VAL A 47 15.75 -5.65 34.07
CA VAL A 47 14.65 -5.12 33.27
C VAL A 47 15.14 -4.01 32.37
N THR A 48 14.60 -3.95 31.16
CA THR A 48 14.80 -2.86 30.21
C THR A 48 13.44 -2.30 29.80
N VAL A 49 13.35 -0.98 29.62
CA VAL A 49 12.11 -0.28 29.27
C VAL A 49 12.23 0.40 27.92
N VAL A 50 11.35 0.01 26.98
CA VAL A 50 11.13 0.78 25.75
C VAL A 50 10.18 1.92 26.09
N ALA A 51 10.75 3.08 26.42
CA ALA A 51 10.03 4.24 26.91
C ALA A 51 9.70 5.21 25.76
N VAL A 52 8.42 5.24 25.35
CA VAL A 52 7.94 6.09 24.25
C VAL A 52 7.17 7.29 24.80
N THR A 53 7.58 8.49 24.40
CA THR A 53 6.95 9.75 24.79
C THR A 53 5.68 10.02 23.98
N ALA A 54 4.87 10.99 24.43
CA ALA A 54 3.70 11.45 23.68
C ALA A 54 4.07 12.07 22.32
N ASP A 55 5.28 12.64 22.20
CA ASP A 55 5.82 13.21 20.96
C ASP A 55 6.48 12.15 20.03
N ASP A 56 6.15 10.87 20.22
CA ASP A 56 6.66 9.72 19.45
C ASP A 56 8.20 9.62 19.38
N THR A 57 8.85 9.90 20.51
CA THR A 57 10.30 9.69 20.69
C THR A 57 10.58 8.62 21.74
N VAL A 58 11.70 7.91 21.58
CA VAL A 58 12.18 6.91 22.54
C VAL A 58 13.25 7.51 23.43
N VAL A 59 13.10 7.32 24.74
CA VAL A 59 14.09 7.77 25.74
C VAL A 59 15.23 6.78 25.80
N LEU A 60 16.46 7.30 25.74
CA LEU A 60 17.70 6.54 25.84
C LEU A 60 18.62 7.13 26.91
N PHE A 61 19.48 6.26 27.43
CA PHE A 61 20.54 6.60 28.34
C PHE A 61 21.89 6.19 27.73
N ASP A 62 22.67 7.20 27.35
CA ASP A 62 24.03 7.02 26.85
C ASP A 62 24.97 6.78 28.04
N GLN A 63 25.46 5.55 28.22
CA GLN A 63 26.33 5.16 29.33
C GLN A 63 27.63 4.49 28.83
N TYR A 64 28.76 4.78 29.50
CA TYR A 64 30.01 4.07 29.25
C TYR A 64 29.95 2.64 29.77
N ARG A 65 30.01 1.65 28.87
CA ARG A 65 30.03 0.23 29.24
C ARG A 65 31.45 -0.30 29.22
N VAL A 66 31.91 -0.78 30.37
CA VAL A 66 33.30 -1.24 30.57
C VAL A 66 33.68 -2.47 29.74
N GLY A 67 32.72 -3.34 29.41
CA GLY A 67 32.97 -4.53 28.59
C GLY A 67 33.31 -4.16 27.13
N PRO A 68 32.39 -3.46 26.43
CA PRO A 68 32.64 -2.89 25.10
C PRO A 68 33.65 -1.73 25.06
N GLN A 69 34.00 -1.13 26.21
CA GLN A 69 34.90 0.01 26.36
C GLN A 69 34.49 1.25 25.54
N ARG A 70 33.18 1.50 25.46
CA ARG A 70 32.63 2.65 24.75
C ARG A 70 31.31 3.09 25.36
N VAL A 71 30.86 4.28 24.99
CA VAL A 71 29.51 4.75 25.30
C VAL A 71 28.52 4.03 24.39
N LEU A 72 27.51 3.39 24.99
CA LEU A 72 26.38 2.79 24.29
C LEU A 72 25.13 3.62 24.59
N GLY A 73 24.30 3.85 23.56
CA GLY A 73 22.99 4.46 23.74
C GLY A 73 21.98 3.37 24.01
N GLU A 74 21.65 3.14 25.27
CA GLU A 74 20.83 2.02 25.68
C GLU A 74 19.47 2.50 26.16
N LEU A 75 18.52 1.59 26.21
CA LEU A 75 17.22 1.82 26.82
C LEU A 75 17.39 1.87 28.34
N PRO A 76 16.59 2.69 29.05
CA PRO A 76 16.65 2.72 30.50
C PRO A 76 16.31 1.36 31.11
N GLY A 77 17.00 1.01 32.19
CA GLY A 77 16.82 -0.27 32.83
C GLY A 77 18.00 -0.71 33.71
N GLY A 78 17.71 -1.63 34.63
CA GLY A 78 18.66 -2.03 35.66
C GLY A 78 18.35 -3.38 36.28
N LEU A 79 18.90 -3.59 37.48
CA LEU A 79 18.70 -4.81 38.26
C LEU A 79 17.33 -4.79 38.94
N ILE A 80 16.69 -5.95 39.02
CA ILE A 80 15.49 -6.16 39.80
C ILE A 80 15.91 -6.54 41.21
N ASP A 81 15.47 -5.77 42.20
CA ASP A 81 15.81 -6.04 43.59
C ASP A 81 15.13 -7.32 44.11
N PRO A 82 15.69 -8.00 45.12
CA PRO A 82 15.09 -9.20 45.68
C PRO A 82 13.65 -8.98 46.16
N GLY A 83 12.69 -9.61 45.49
CA GLY A 83 11.26 -9.51 45.80
C GLY A 83 10.53 -8.34 45.12
N GLU A 84 11.23 -7.56 44.31
CA GLU A 84 10.65 -6.50 43.49
C GLU A 84 9.98 -7.10 42.23
N ASP A 85 8.86 -6.52 41.81
CA ASP A 85 8.21 -6.87 40.55
C ASP A 85 8.94 -6.21 39.37
N ALA A 86 9.00 -6.89 38.22
CA ALA A 86 9.74 -6.40 37.06
C ALA A 86 9.20 -5.07 36.51
N VAL A 87 7.89 -4.84 36.53
CA VAL A 87 7.29 -3.58 36.09
C VAL A 87 7.67 -2.47 37.07
N ALA A 88 7.59 -2.74 38.37
CA ALA A 88 7.97 -1.79 39.41
C ALA A 88 9.46 -1.40 39.29
N ALA A 89 10.34 -2.38 39.11
CA ALA A 89 11.76 -2.17 38.86
C ALA A 89 11.99 -1.32 37.60
N GLY A 90 11.34 -1.65 36.48
CA GLY A 90 11.50 -0.91 35.23
C GLY A 90 11.06 0.55 35.34
N VAL A 91 9.93 0.81 36.02
CA VAL A 91 9.44 2.18 36.25
C VAL A 91 10.37 2.95 37.19
N ARG A 92 10.92 2.30 38.22
CA ARG A 92 11.90 2.88 39.13
C ARG A 92 13.19 3.26 38.39
N GLU A 93 13.81 2.30 37.71
CA GLU A 93 15.06 2.49 36.95
C GLU A 93 14.90 3.59 35.90
N MET A 94 13.81 3.58 35.12
CA MET A 94 13.54 4.63 34.13
C MET A 94 13.45 6.02 34.78
N LEU A 95 12.80 6.14 35.94
CA LEU A 95 12.69 7.41 36.64
C LEU A 95 14.04 7.86 37.20
N GLU A 96 14.81 6.96 37.79
CA GLU A 96 16.14 7.24 38.37
C GLU A 96 17.16 7.61 37.29
N GLU A 97 17.23 6.86 36.20
CA GLU A 97 18.22 7.08 35.13
C GLU A 97 17.90 8.27 34.23
N THR A 98 16.61 8.54 33.99
CA THR A 98 16.18 9.49 32.94
C THR A 98 15.29 10.63 33.42
N GLY A 99 14.66 10.48 34.59
CA GLY A 99 13.66 11.42 35.09
C GLY A 99 12.28 11.28 34.45
N TYR A 100 12.06 10.28 33.59
CA TYR A 100 10.77 10.03 32.94
C TYR A 100 9.84 9.16 33.77
N ARG A 101 8.54 9.39 33.63
CA ARG A 101 7.46 8.55 34.18
C ARG A 101 6.52 8.13 33.06
N ALA A 102 6.11 6.87 33.06
CA ALA A 102 5.14 6.32 32.11
C ALA A 102 3.70 6.69 32.50
N GLY A 103 2.85 6.93 31.50
CA GLY A 103 1.40 6.98 31.68
C GLY A 103 0.77 5.58 31.74
N ALA A 104 1.26 4.67 30.89
CA ALA A 104 0.84 3.26 30.87
C ALA A 104 2.03 2.35 30.56
N VAL A 105 1.94 1.08 30.98
CA VAL A 105 3.02 0.09 30.82
C VAL A 105 2.47 -1.28 30.42
N PHE A 106 3.24 -2.01 29.62
CA PHE A 106 2.96 -3.38 29.21
C PHE A 106 4.13 -4.30 29.58
N ASP A 107 3.84 -5.35 30.35
CA ASP A 107 4.82 -6.39 30.65
C ASP A 107 4.99 -7.34 29.45
N ALA A 108 6.08 -7.16 28.70
CA ALA A 108 6.44 -8.05 27.61
C ALA A 108 7.26 -9.27 28.07
N GLY A 109 7.34 -9.52 29.38
CA GLY A 109 7.97 -10.66 30.05
C GLY A 109 9.46 -10.74 29.79
N ALA A 110 10.02 -11.95 29.78
CA ALA A 110 11.47 -12.11 29.83
C ALA A 110 12.05 -13.18 28.92
N GLU A 111 13.37 -13.10 28.72
CA GLU A 111 14.22 -14.09 28.09
C GLU A 111 15.41 -14.49 28.96
N TRP A 112 16.03 -15.63 28.69
CA TRP A 112 17.27 -16.03 29.37
C TRP A 112 18.43 -15.18 28.86
N ALA A 113 19.30 -14.72 29.78
CA ALA A 113 20.44 -13.89 29.40
C ALA A 113 21.49 -14.65 28.59
N ALA A 114 21.75 -15.93 28.93
CA ALA A 114 22.70 -16.80 28.25
C ALA A 114 22.45 -18.27 28.65
N ALA A 115 22.97 -19.22 27.88
CA ALA A 115 22.85 -20.65 28.16
C ALA A 115 23.54 -21.08 29.48
N ASN A 116 24.51 -20.30 29.96
CA ASN A 116 25.25 -20.54 31.20
C ASN A 116 24.91 -19.51 32.30
N ALA A 117 23.76 -18.85 32.23
CA ALA A 117 23.32 -17.88 33.23
C ALA A 117 21.94 -18.25 33.78
N ARG A 118 21.70 -17.93 35.06
CA ARG A 118 20.38 -18.07 35.71
C ARG A 118 19.53 -16.80 35.61
N ARG A 119 20.07 -15.74 35.01
CA ARG A 119 19.44 -14.43 34.88
C ARG A 119 18.38 -14.40 33.79
N ARG A 120 17.22 -13.81 34.12
CA ARG A 120 16.18 -13.39 33.18
C ARG A 120 16.34 -11.91 32.85
N ARG A 121 16.16 -11.56 31.57
CA ARG A 121 16.09 -10.18 31.07
C ARG A 121 14.63 -9.87 30.74
N HIS A 122 14.01 -9.05 31.58
CA HIS A 122 12.64 -8.56 31.44
C HIS A 122 12.60 -7.36 30.50
N VAL A 123 11.48 -7.19 29.80
CA VAL A 123 11.24 -6.05 28.92
C VAL A 123 9.85 -5.47 29.18
N ILE A 124 9.81 -4.16 29.39
CA ILE A 124 8.58 -3.38 29.57
C ILE A 124 8.44 -2.43 28.39
N ILE A 125 7.23 -2.28 27.86
CA ILE A 125 6.90 -1.20 26.92
C ILE A 125 6.15 -0.12 27.70
N ALA A 126 6.62 1.12 27.64
CA ALA A 126 6.03 2.24 28.35
C ALA A 126 5.54 3.30 27.36
N ALA A 127 4.31 3.78 27.57
CA ALA A 127 3.66 4.80 26.76
C ALA A 127 3.48 6.11 27.53
N ASP A 128 3.27 7.19 26.78
CA ASP A 128 3.03 8.54 27.29
C ASP A 128 4.09 8.97 28.32
N CYS A 129 5.35 8.60 28.04
CA CYS A 129 6.44 8.93 28.94
C CYS A 129 6.69 10.43 28.95
N ALA A 130 6.63 11.03 30.15
CA ALA A 130 6.89 12.44 30.36
C ALA A 130 8.01 12.64 31.37
N ARG A 131 8.88 13.63 31.13
CA ARG A 131 9.94 14.01 32.06
C ARG A 131 9.35 14.74 33.26
N VAL A 132 9.51 14.19 34.45
CA VAL A 132 8.92 14.69 35.69
C VAL A 132 9.95 15.05 36.76
N ALA A 133 11.22 14.66 36.56
CA ALA A 133 12.32 14.94 37.47
C ALA A 133 13.65 15.06 36.71
N GLU A 134 14.68 15.54 37.40
CA GLU A 134 16.06 15.34 36.98
C GLU A 134 16.51 13.90 37.30
N PRO A 135 17.41 13.30 36.50
CA PRO A 135 18.01 12.01 36.83
C PRO A 135 18.70 11.99 38.19
N ALA A 136 18.67 10.84 38.85
CA ALA A 136 19.28 10.56 40.13
C ALA A 136 20.14 9.29 40.04
N TRP A 137 21.37 9.42 39.55
CA TRP A 137 22.27 8.30 39.30
C TRP A 137 22.98 7.79 40.56
N GLY A 138 23.25 6.48 40.59
CA GLY A 138 24.06 5.87 41.64
C GLY A 138 25.55 6.23 41.58
N GLU A 139 26.32 5.85 42.61
CA GLU A 139 27.75 6.18 42.75
C GLU A 139 28.63 5.70 41.57
N HIS A 140 28.17 4.69 40.84
CA HIS A 140 28.90 4.07 39.72
C HIS A 140 28.24 4.33 38.35
N GLU A 141 27.29 5.26 38.27
CA GLU A 141 26.54 5.55 37.06
C GLU A 141 26.76 6.98 36.61
N THR A 142 27.17 7.14 35.35
CA THR A 142 27.29 8.44 34.69
C THR A 142 26.88 8.28 33.24
N GLY A 143 26.19 9.28 32.71
CA GLY A 143 25.74 9.20 31.34
C GLY A 143 25.07 10.47 30.86
N ARG A 144 24.31 10.33 29.78
CA ARG A 144 23.50 11.40 29.21
C ARG A 144 22.16 10.85 28.76
N VAL A 145 21.08 11.50 29.20
CA VAL A 145 19.74 11.22 28.68
C VAL A 145 19.61 11.88 27.31
N ARG A 146 19.12 11.13 26.32
CA ARG A 146 18.73 11.67 25.02
C ARG A 146 17.45 11.00 24.55
N THR A 147 16.82 11.59 23.54
CA THR A 147 15.71 10.95 22.82
C THR A 147 16.12 10.67 21.38
N MET A 148 15.38 9.77 20.73
CA MET A 148 15.42 9.57 19.28
C MET A 148 14.01 9.38 18.74
N ALA A 149 13.79 9.59 17.44
CA ALA A 149 12.48 9.30 16.85
C ALA A 149 12.15 7.81 17.03
N ALA A 150 10.89 7.48 17.32
CA ALA A 150 10.48 6.08 17.46
C ALA A 150 10.66 5.28 16.15
N SER A 151 10.60 5.96 15.00
CA SER A 151 10.93 5.42 13.68
C SER A 151 12.35 4.83 13.61
N ASP A 152 13.30 5.42 14.33
CA ASP A 152 14.72 5.03 14.26
C ASP A 152 15.05 3.89 15.24
N LEU A 153 14.10 3.50 16.09
CA LEU A 153 14.34 2.55 17.17
C LEU A 153 14.80 1.19 16.64
N VAL A 154 14.13 0.65 15.63
CA VAL A 154 14.46 -0.70 15.15
C VAL A 154 15.84 -0.73 14.52
N ASP A 155 16.20 0.28 13.74
CA ASP A 155 17.54 0.40 13.14
C ASP A 155 18.61 0.57 14.23
N HIS A 156 18.36 1.37 15.26
CA HIS A 156 19.24 1.53 16.41
C HIS A 156 19.50 0.20 17.14
N LEU A 157 18.45 -0.60 17.36
CA LEU A 157 18.58 -1.93 17.97
C LEU A 157 19.29 -2.92 17.04
N MET A 158 19.01 -2.87 15.74
CA MET A 158 19.56 -3.78 14.73
C MET A 158 21.01 -3.47 14.34
N ALA A 159 21.50 -2.26 14.61
CA ALA A 159 22.89 -1.88 14.42
C ALA A 159 23.87 -2.76 15.24
N GLY A 160 23.38 -3.44 16.28
CA GLY A 160 24.19 -4.33 17.12
C GLY A 160 25.13 -3.59 18.07
N GLU A 161 24.89 -2.29 18.27
CA GLU A 161 25.70 -1.39 19.11
C GLU A 161 25.00 -1.05 20.44
N THR A 162 24.13 -1.94 20.93
CA THR A 162 23.47 -1.85 22.25
C THR A 162 23.52 -3.21 22.96
N SER A 163 23.45 -3.25 24.29
CA SER A 163 23.41 -4.52 25.05
C SER A 163 22.01 -5.12 25.24
N ASP A 164 20.98 -4.40 24.80
CA ASP A 164 19.57 -4.65 25.09
C ASP A 164 18.69 -4.81 23.83
N ALA A 165 19.29 -4.86 22.64
CA ALA A 165 18.59 -5.05 21.37
C ALA A 165 17.68 -6.28 21.35
N GLY A 166 18.20 -7.44 21.79
CA GLY A 166 17.46 -8.70 21.86
C GLY A 166 16.16 -8.61 22.67
N PRO A 167 16.23 -8.25 23.98
CA PRO A 167 15.02 -8.14 24.80
C PRO A 167 14.07 -7.05 24.29
N ALA A 168 14.57 -5.92 23.78
CA ALA A 168 13.74 -4.85 23.23
C ALA A 168 12.95 -5.30 22.00
N LEU A 169 13.60 -5.88 20.99
CA LEU A 169 12.94 -6.40 19.78
C LEU A 169 11.92 -7.49 20.11
N ARG A 170 12.27 -8.41 21.02
CA ARG A 170 11.34 -9.41 21.56
C ARG A 170 10.13 -8.73 22.20
N GLY A 171 10.35 -7.67 22.97
CA GLY A 171 9.32 -6.88 23.62
C GLY A 171 8.35 -6.25 22.64
N LEU A 172 8.87 -5.56 21.63
CA LEU A 172 8.10 -4.93 20.55
C LEU A 172 7.23 -5.95 19.81
N VAL A 173 7.81 -7.10 19.42
CA VAL A 173 7.06 -8.16 18.73
C VAL A 173 5.96 -8.74 19.63
N ARG A 174 6.24 -9.00 20.91
CA ARG A 174 5.23 -9.52 21.84
C ARG A 174 4.10 -8.52 22.05
N PHE A 175 4.44 -7.24 22.18
CA PHE A 175 3.47 -6.17 22.34
C PHE A 175 2.58 -6.02 21.10
N ALA A 176 3.17 -6.00 19.90
CA ALA A 176 2.44 -5.96 18.63
C ALA A 176 1.50 -7.16 18.43
N ALA A 177 1.94 -8.35 18.82
CA ALA A 177 1.17 -9.59 18.69
C ALA A 177 0.10 -9.80 19.79
N SER A 178 0.15 -9.05 20.88
CA SER A 178 -0.81 -9.20 21.98
C SER A 178 -2.22 -8.81 21.56
N ARG A 179 -3.20 -9.67 21.88
CA ARG A 179 -4.63 -9.42 21.64
C ARG A 179 -5.26 -8.57 22.74
N GLU A 180 -4.72 -8.69 23.94
CA GLU A 180 -5.17 -7.98 25.13
C GLU A 180 -4.11 -6.95 25.51
N VAL A 181 -4.46 -5.69 25.33
CA VAL A 181 -3.69 -4.53 25.79
C VAL A 181 -4.67 -3.50 26.34
N ASP A 182 -4.23 -2.79 27.38
CA ASP A 182 -5.03 -1.74 27.99
C ASP A 182 -5.35 -0.64 26.96
N PRO A 183 -6.53 0.00 27.04
CA PRO A 183 -6.94 1.03 26.08
C PRO A 183 -5.91 2.13 25.84
N GLU A 184 -5.21 2.55 26.89
CA GLU A 184 -4.16 3.57 26.90
C GLU A 184 -2.95 3.18 26.04
N LEU A 185 -2.73 1.89 25.80
CA LEU A 185 -1.60 1.37 25.03
C LEU A 185 -1.92 1.11 23.55
N ARG A 186 -3.19 1.19 23.15
CA ARG A 186 -3.62 0.76 21.80
C ARG A 186 -3.02 1.61 20.68
N ASP A 187 -2.90 2.90 20.91
CA ASP A 187 -2.33 3.83 19.93
C ASP A 187 -0.84 3.53 19.71
N LEU A 188 -0.08 3.40 20.80
CA LEU A 188 1.31 2.95 20.73
C LEU A 188 1.43 1.55 20.10
N GLN A 189 0.52 0.62 20.40
CA GLN A 189 0.53 -0.72 19.79
C GLN A 189 0.35 -0.66 18.27
N SER A 190 -0.52 0.24 17.78
CA SER A 190 -0.70 0.46 16.35
C SER A 190 0.58 0.98 15.70
N ARG A 191 1.23 1.98 16.31
CA ARG A 191 2.52 2.51 15.82
C ARG A 191 3.62 1.46 15.81
N VAL A 192 3.75 0.66 16.86
CA VAL A 192 4.74 -0.43 16.91
C VAL A 192 4.48 -1.48 15.82
N ARG A 193 3.22 -1.81 15.51
CA ARG A 193 2.90 -2.70 14.38
C ARG A 193 3.35 -2.13 13.05
N HIS A 194 3.13 -0.83 12.83
CA HIS A 194 3.57 -0.14 11.62
C HIS A 194 5.10 -0.12 11.53
N LEU A 195 5.78 0.25 12.62
CA LEU A 195 7.24 0.27 12.72
C LEU A 195 7.88 -1.09 12.38
N LEU A 196 7.36 -2.18 12.96
CA LEU A 196 7.86 -3.53 12.68
C LEU A 196 7.54 -3.97 11.24
N ALA A 197 6.40 -3.57 10.69
CA ALA A 197 6.03 -3.87 9.31
C ALA A 197 6.95 -3.16 8.30
N ALA A 198 7.23 -1.87 8.50
CA ALA A 198 8.15 -1.08 7.68
C ALA A 198 9.56 -1.69 7.69
N PHE A 199 10.08 -2.04 8.87
CA PHE A 199 11.38 -2.70 8.99
C PHE A 199 11.45 -4.03 8.23
N VAL A 200 10.40 -4.87 8.31
CA VAL A 200 10.34 -6.17 7.60
C VAL A 200 10.21 -5.99 6.09
N ALA A 201 9.51 -4.95 5.63
CA ALA A 201 9.36 -4.63 4.22
C ALA A 201 10.69 -4.20 3.55
N GLY A 202 11.75 -3.97 4.34
CA GLY A 202 13.02 -3.47 3.82
C GLY A 202 13.00 -1.96 3.58
N ASP A 203 11.97 -1.27 4.08
CA ASP A 203 11.94 0.17 4.24
C ASP A 203 12.86 0.53 5.42
N SER A 204 14.15 0.21 5.31
CA SER A 204 15.12 0.87 6.19
C SER A 204 15.03 2.34 5.85
N VAL A 205 14.74 3.18 6.83
CA VAL A 205 14.99 4.62 6.72
C VAL A 205 16.50 4.74 6.59
N ALA A 206 17.00 4.72 5.36
CA ALA A 206 18.40 4.76 5.04
C ALA A 206 18.98 6.09 5.52
N HIS A 207 19.39 6.15 6.78
CA HIS A 207 20.32 7.17 7.24
C HIS A 207 21.68 6.85 6.63
N SER A 208 21.92 7.52 5.51
CA SER A 208 23.23 7.79 4.90
C SER A 208 24.36 7.78 5.94
N THR A 209 25.17 6.73 5.92
CA THR A 209 26.50 6.73 6.52
C THR A 209 27.51 7.04 5.44
N ALA A 210 27.68 8.32 5.13
CA ALA A 210 28.83 8.81 4.38
C ALA A 210 29.58 9.84 5.23
N ALA A 211 30.50 9.33 6.04
CA ALA A 211 31.63 10.13 6.49
C ALA A 211 32.53 10.40 5.27
N GLY A 212 32.36 11.58 4.66
CA GLY A 212 33.29 12.08 3.65
C GLY A 212 32.60 12.76 2.47
N ALA A 213 32.56 14.09 2.55
CA ALA A 213 32.28 15.10 1.52
C ALA A 213 30.98 15.87 1.78
N THR A 214 31.18 17.15 2.03
CA THR A 214 30.18 18.22 2.14
C THR A 214 29.20 18.18 0.97
N ASP A 215 27.90 18.06 1.27
CA ASP A 215 26.84 18.90 0.68
C ASP A 215 25.54 18.73 1.48
N ALA A 216 24.94 19.86 1.86
CA ALA A 216 23.72 19.93 2.65
C ALA A 216 22.50 19.72 1.74
N HIS A 217 21.84 18.55 1.84
CA HIS A 217 20.43 18.44 1.46
C HIS A 217 19.59 18.75 2.69
N SER A 218 18.91 19.90 2.65
CA SER A 218 17.90 20.29 3.64
C SER A 218 16.77 19.27 3.64
N ALA A 219 16.33 18.85 4.83
CA ALA A 219 15.08 18.11 5.00
C ALA A 219 13.95 18.87 4.27
N ASP A 220 13.10 18.13 3.56
CA ASP A 220 12.02 18.72 2.78
C ASP A 220 10.99 19.33 3.74
N PRO A 221 10.75 20.66 3.70
CA PRO A 221 9.89 21.29 4.68
C PRO A 221 8.41 20.89 4.52
N PHE A 222 8.00 20.34 3.37
CA PHE A 222 6.66 19.83 3.16
C PHE A 222 6.40 18.55 3.96
N ASP A 223 7.43 17.74 4.24
CA ASP A 223 7.29 16.53 5.07
C ASP A 223 6.82 16.90 6.49
N ALA A 224 7.38 17.98 7.06
CA ALA A 224 6.98 18.47 8.36
C ALA A 224 5.54 19.02 8.37
N PHE A 225 5.13 19.71 7.29
CA PHE A 225 3.76 20.16 7.12
C PHE A 225 2.78 18.98 7.13
N TRP A 226 3.04 17.95 6.30
CA TRP A 226 2.18 16.77 6.20
C TRP A 226 2.15 15.95 7.48
N GLY A 227 3.29 15.79 8.17
CA GLY A 227 3.36 15.11 9.47
C GLY A 227 2.52 15.78 10.56
N ALA A 228 2.28 17.09 10.45
CA ALA A 228 1.48 17.87 11.41
C ALA A 228 0.08 18.22 10.90
N ALA A 229 -0.34 17.77 9.71
CA ALA A 229 -1.58 18.20 9.09
C ALA A 229 -2.84 17.70 9.83
N ALA A 230 -2.76 16.52 10.46
CA ALA A 230 -3.89 15.90 11.14
C ALA A 230 -4.40 16.77 12.32
N GLY A 231 -5.70 17.04 12.34
CA GLY A 231 -6.36 17.79 13.42
C GLY A 231 -6.32 19.32 13.27
N LYS A 232 -5.63 19.86 12.26
CA LYS A 232 -5.69 21.28 11.90
C LYS A 232 -7.00 21.62 11.18
N SER A 233 -7.42 22.88 11.26
CA SER A 233 -8.57 23.35 10.48
C SER A 233 -8.17 23.59 9.02
N THR A 234 -9.12 23.46 8.10
CA THR A 234 -8.90 23.72 6.65
C THR A 234 -8.24 25.08 6.40
N ALA A 235 -8.68 26.13 7.09
CA ALA A 235 -8.11 27.47 6.93
C ALA A 235 -6.66 27.56 7.41
N ALA A 236 -6.30 26.84 8.50
CA ALA A 236 -4.93 26.80 8.99
C ALA A 236 -4.01 26.04 8.03
N LEU A 237 -4.48 24.91 7.49
CA LEU A 237 -3.73 24.11 6.52
C LEU A 237 -3.40 24.91 5.27
N TRP A 238 -4.39 25.62 4.69
CA TRP A 238 -4.16 26.46 3.53
C TRP A 238 -3.21 27.61 3.80
N ALA A 239 -3.36 28.31 4.93
CA ALA A 239 -2.48 29.43 5.28
C ALA A 239 -1.01 28.99 5.43
N GLU A 240 -0.78 27.87 6.13
CA GLU A 240 0.56 27.33 6.36
C GLU A 240 1.18 26.78 5.08
N LEU A 241 0.38 26.08 4.25
CA LEU A 241 0.86 25.57 2.97
C LEU A 241 1.19 26.70 1.99
N ASP A 242 0.35 27.73 1.91
CA ASP A 242 0.59 28.88 1.02
C ASP A 242 1.83 29.67 1.46
N GLU A 243 2.05 29.82 2.77
CA GLU A 243 3.28 30.42 3.30
C GLU A 243 4.51 29.58 2.95
N LEU A 244 4.42 28.25 3.13
CA LEU A 244 5.52 27.34 2.83
C LEU A 244 5.84 27.25 1.34
N ALA A 245 4.80 27.23 0.49
CA ALA A 245 4.92 27.11 -0.95
C ALA A 245 5.17 28.45 -1.66
N ALA A 246 5.28 29.55 -0.93
CA ALA A 246 5.55 30.87 -1.48
C ALA A 246 6.83 30.88 -2.34
N ASP A 247 7.90 30.28 -1.81
CA ASP A 247 9.23 30.24 -2.45
C ASP A 247 9.50 28.93 -3.23
N ALA A 248 8.57 27.98 -3.23
CA ALA A 248 8.70 26.73 -3.99
C ALA A 248 8.64 26.97 -5.51
N ASP A 249 9.24 26.07 -6.30
CA ASP A 249 9.01 26.09 -7.75
C ASP A 249 7.55 25.75 -8.09
N GLU A 250 7.11 26.12 -9.29
CA GLU A 250 5.71 25.96 -9.69
C GLU A 250 5.24 24.50 -9.73
N ALA A 251 6.15 23.55 -10.04
CA ALA A 251 5.79 22.15 -10.09
C ALA A 251 5.52 21.62 -8.67
N VAL A 252 6.41 21.91 -7.72
CA VAL A 252 6.22 21.54 -6.31
C VAL A 252 5.02 22.26 -5.71
N ARG A 253 4.88 23.59 -5.90
CA ARG A 253 3.72 24.34 -5.40
C ARG A 253 2.40 23.75 -5.90
N SER A 254 2.32 23.43 -7.19
CA SER A 254 1.11 22.84 -7.77
C SER A 254 0.83 21.46 -7.19
N TYR A 255 1.86 20.62 -7.04
CA TYR A 255 1.73 19.30 -6.44
C TYR A 255 1.19 19.38 -5.01
N GLU A 256 1.83 20.15 -4.15
CA GLU A 256 1.50 20.19 -2.72
C GLU A 256 0.10 20.79 -2.48
N ARG A 257 -0.30 21.79 -3.28
CA ARG A 257 -1.69 22.32 -3.24
C ARG A 257 -2.70 21.30 -3.75
N GLY A 258 -2.36 20.52 -4.79
CA GLY A 258 -3.17 19.40 -5.25
C GLY A 258 -3.35 18.36 -4.14
N SER A 259 -2.26 18.00 -3.46
CA SER A 259 -2.28 17.08 -2.32
C SER A 259 -3.15 17.58 -1.17
N LEU A 260 -3.23 18.89 -0.92
CA LEU A 260 -4.12 19.43 0.11
C LEU A 260 -5.60 19.35 -0.28
N HIS A 261 -5.95 19.64 -1.53
CA HIS A 261 -7.31 19.42 -2.00
C HIS A 261 -7.70 17.94 -1.88
N ASP A 262 -6.84 17.02 -2.32
CA ASP A 262 -7.09 15.57 -2.22
C ASP A 262 -7.23 15.12 -0.76
N PHE A 263 -6.37 15.61 0.14
CA PHE A 263 -6.45 15.36 1.58
C PHE A 263 -7.76 15.85 2.21
N LEU A 264 -8.33 16.94 1.69
CA LEU A 264 -9.61 17.51 2.13
C LEU A 264 -10.84 16.85 1.49
N GLY A 265 -10.65 15.90 0.57
CA GLY A 265 -11.74 15.26 -0.19
C GLY A 265 -12.32 16.15 -1.30
N GLU A 266 -11.47 17.02 -1.87
CA GLU A 266 -11.79 17.95 -2.95
C GLU A 266 -11.08 17.50 -4.24
N GLU A 267 -11.36 16.27 -4.70
CA GLU A 267 -10.62 15.64 -5.80
C GLU A 267 -10.75 16.37 -7.13
N ALA A 268 -11.90 17.01 -7.40
CA ALA A 268 -12.13 17.76 -8.63
C ALA A 268 -11.20 18.99 -8.72
N GLU A 269 -10.91 19.63 -7.59
CA GLU A 269 -10.00 20.75 -7.44
C GLU A 269 -8.52 20.31 -7.47
N ALA A 270 -8.21 19.10 -6.97
CA ALA A 270 -6.86 18.54 -6.98
C ALA A 270 -6.35 18.19 -8.39
N ILE A 271 -7.21 17.61 -9.24
CA ILE A 271 -6.85 17.13 -10.59
C ILE A 271 -6.12 18.18 -11.47
N PRO A 272 -6.64 19.41 -11.66
CA PRO A 272 -5.95 20.40 -12.50
C PRO A 272 -4.57 20.79 -11.94
N LEU A 273 -4.40 20.78 -10.62
CA LEU A 273 -3.13 21.11 -9.96
C LEU A 273 -2.08 20.00 -10.15
N TYR A 274 -2.46 18.74 -10.03
CA TYR A 274 -1.55 17.64 -10.35
C TYR A 274 -1.13 17.62 -11.82
N ARG A 275 -2.06 17.89 -12.74
CA ARG A 275 -1.72 18.02 -14.17
C ARG A 275 -0.73 19.16 -14.40
N ALA A 276 -0.98 20.33 -13.79
CA ALA A 276 -0.07 21.47 -13.86
C ALA A 276 1.32 21.14 -13.29
N ALA A 277 1.40 20.40 -12.18
CA ALA A 277 2.66 19.97 -11.58
C ALA A 277 3.47 19.07 -12.54
N LEU A 278 2.81 18.08 -13.15
CA LEU A 278 3.44 17.18 -14.12
C LEU A 278 3.87 17.91 -15.39
N GLU A 279 3.08 18.86 -15.89
CA GLU A 279 3.40 19.71 -17.04
C GLU A 279 4.56 20.68 -16.75
N ALA A 280 4.63 21.22 -15.53
CA ALA A 280 5.72 22.05 -15.05
C ALA A 280 7.03 21.28 -14.81
N GLY A 281 7.00 19.95 -14.98
CA GLY A 281 8.20 19.11 -14.97
C GLY A 281 8.56 18.54 -13.60
N LEU A 282 7.57 18.28 -12.72
CA LEU A 282 7.80 17.61 -11.44
C LEU A 282 8.63 16.32 -11.62
N THR A 283 9.65 16.14 -10.79
CA THR A 283 10.63 15.03 -10.86
C THR A 283 10.73 14.24 -9.55
N GLY A 284 11.42 13.09 -9.60
CA GLY A 284 11.74 12.29 -8.42
C GLY A 284 10.51 11.66 -7.77
N GLU A 285 10.60 11.41 -6.46
CA GLU A 285 9.54 10.75 -5.69
C GLU A 285 8.21 11.51 -5.72
N ARG A 286 8.25 12.85 -5.66
CA ARG A 286 7.06 13.70 -5.82
C ARG A 286 6.32 13.46 -7.14
N ARG A 287 7.05 13.23 -8.23
CA ARG A 287 6.44 12.89 -9.53
C ARG A 287 5.69 11.57 -9.43
N SER A 288 6.32 10.57 -8.85
CA SER A 288 5.75 9.23 -8.68
C SER A 288 4.51 9.27 -7.79
N ALA A 289 4.57 9.98 -6.65
CA ALA A 289 3.43 10.23 -5.78
C ALA A 289 2.30 11.01 -6.49
N CYS A 290 2.63 12.06 -7.24
CA CYS A 290 1.68 12.87 -8.00
C CYS A 290 0.89 12.04 -9.01
N VAL A 291 1.54 11.11 -9.72
CA VAL A 291 0.85 10.23 -10.69
C VAL A 291 -0.15 9.32 -9.98
N ILE A 292 0.22 8.74 -8.83
CA ILE A 292 -0.66 7.86 -8.05
C ILE A 292 -1.85 8.65 -7.48
N GLN A 293 -1.59 9.83 -6.89
CA GLN A 293 -2.63 10.69 -6.32
C GLN A 293 -3.60 11.16 -7.41
N LEU A 294 -3.09 11.66 -8.55
CA LEU A 294 -3.91 12.04 -9.68
C LEU A 294 -4.79 10.88 -10.18
N ALA A 295 -4.24 9.66 -10.28
CA ALA A 295 -5.03 8.49 -10.67
C ALA A 295 -6.11 8.16 -9.63
N SER A 296 -5.81 8.29 -8.33
CA SER A 296 -6.80 8.12 -7.26
C SER A 296 -7.92 9.16 -7.35
N SER A 297 -7.59 10.44 -7.52
CA SER A 297 -8.57 11.53 -7.64
C SER A 297 -9.47 11.34 -8.87
N LEU A 298 -8.90 10.95 -10.04
CA LEU A 298 -9.67 10.61 -11.25
C LEU A 298 -10.67 9.47 -10.99
N ARG A 299 -10.23 8.40 -10.33
CA ARG A 299 -11.13 7.29 -9.97
C ARG A 299 -12.27 7.75 -9.05
N ASN A 300 -11.97 8.59 -8.06
CA ASN A 300 -12.97 9.07 -7.09
C ASN A 300 -14.06 9.94 -7.74
N ILE A 301 -13.72 10.71 -8.78
CA ILE A 301 -14.71 11.50 -9.55
C ILE A 301 -15.44 10.68 -10.63
N GLY A 302 -15.19 9.37 -10.71
CA GLY A 302 -15.85 8.48 -11.67
C GLY A 302 -15.15 8.34 -13.02
N ASP A 303 -13.87 8.70 -13.14
CA ASP A 303 -13.03 8.46 -14.32
C ASP A 303 -11.97 7.36 -14.06
N PRO A 304 -12.37 6.08 -13.94
CA PRO A 304 -11.43 4.99 -13.72
C PRO A 304 -10.56 4.71 -14.96
N SER A 305 -11.05 5.01 -16.17
CA SER A 305 -10.28 4.83 -17.41
C SER A 305 -9.10 5.79 -17.49
N GLY A 306 -9.31 7.07 -17.15
CA GLY A 306 -8.23 8.05 -17.00
C GLY A 306 -7.20 7.64 -15.95
N ALA A 307 -7.65 7.10 -14.82
CA ALA A 307 -6.77 6.56 -13.78
C ALA A 307 -5.88 5.41 -14.31
N LEU A 308 -6.46 4.46 -15.04
CA LEU A 308 -5.72 3.32 -15.62
C LEU A 308 -4.69 3.77 -16.65
N ALA A 309 -5.00 4.77 -17.48
CA ALA A 309 -4.07 5.31 -18.47
C ALA A 309 -2.77 5.85 -17.84
N LEU A 310 -2.85 6.38 -16.62
CA LEU A 310 -1.69 6.83 -15.85
C LEU A 310 -0.93 5.63 -15.25
N LEU A 311 -1.63 4.72 -14.58
CA LEU A 311 -1.04 3.64 -13.80
C LEU A 311 -0.41 2.53 -14.65
N HIS A 312 -0.92 2.28 -15.86
CA HIS A 312 -0.30 1.33 -16.80
C HIS A 312 1.09 1.78 -17.27
N ARG A 313 1.37 3.09 -17.23
CA ARG A 313 2.67 3.67 -17.63
C ARG A 313 3.61 3.84 -16.44
N PHE A 314 3.17 3.48 -15.23
CA PHE A 314 3.96 3.61 -14.02
C PHE A 314 5.12 2.59 -14.03
N PRO A 315 6.38 3.00 -13.78
CA PRO A 315 7.52 2.10 -13.87
C PRO A 315 7.51 1.03 -12.77
N ASP A 316 7.69 -0.23 -13.14
CA ASP A 316 7.78 -1.35 -12.17
C ASP A 316 9.06 -1.31 -11.31
N THR A 317 10.05 -0.50 -11.69
CA THR A 317 11.30 -0.30 -10.94
C THR A 317 11.23 0.86 -9.96
N ASP A 318 10.14 1.61 -9.95
CA ASP A 318 9.94 2.74 -9.03
C ASP A 318 9.66 2.23 -7.61
N ALA A 319 10.11 2.95 -6.59
CA ALA A 319 9.91 2.57 -5.19
C ALA A 319 8.42 2.48 -4.82
N LEU A 320 7.55 3.25 -5.50
CA LEU A 320 6.11 3.25 -5.30
C LEU A 320 5.37 2.30 -6.25
N ALA A 321 6.07 1.38 -6.92
CA ALA A 321 5.44 0.45 -7.88
C ALA A 321 4.30 -0.36 -7.25
N ASP A 322 4.50 -0.95 -6.07
CA ASP A 322 3.44 -1.74 -5.42
C ASP A 322 2.25 -0.88 -4.99
N ALA A 323 2.49 0.36 -4.56
CA ALA A 323 1.43 1.33 -4.30
C ALA A 323 0.65 1.64 -5.59
N ALA A 324 1.33 1.90 -6.70
CA ALA A 324 0.68 2.11 -8.00
C ALA A 324 -0.16 0.89 -8.43
N ARG A 325 0.32 -0.34 -8.20
CA ARG A 325 -0.45 -1.57 -8.50
C ARG A 325 -1.68 -1.73 -7.59
N ALA A 326 -1.61 -1.28 -6.34
CA ALA A 326 -2.78 -1.25 -5.46
C ALA A 326 -3.85 -0.27 -5.98
N PHE A 327 -3.46 0.95 -6.39
CA PHE A 327 -4.39 1.91 -6.98
C PHE A 327 -4.91 1.46 -8.36
N GLU A 328 -4.10 0.73 -9.13
CA GLU A 328 -4.52 0.14 -10.40
C GLU A 328 -5.58 -0.93 -10.17
N ALA A 329 -5.40 -1.80 -9.17
CA ALA A 329 -6.41 -2.79 -8.81
C ALA A 329 -7.74 -2.13 -8.42
N LEU A 330 -7.70 -1.01 -7.69
CA LEU A 330 -8.90 -0.24 -7.34
C LEU A 330 -9.55 0.39 -8.60
N ALA A 331 -8.76 0.97 -9.49
CA ALA A 331 -9.25 1.55 -10.74
C ALA A 331 -9.87 0.47 -11.65
N LEU A 332 -9.23 -0.70 -11.78
CA LEU A 332 -9.77 -1.87 -12.50
C LEU A 332 -11.09 -2.33 -11.89
N PHE A 333 -11.21 -2.33 -10.56
CA PHE A 333 -12.45 -2.72 -9.90
C PHE A 333 -13.57 -1.71 -10.18
N SER A 334 -13.30 -0.41 -10.07
CA SER A 334 -14.23 0.66 -10.44
C SER A 334 -14.65 0.58 -11.91
N ASP A 335 -13.73 0.18 -12.79
CA ASP A 335 -13.95 -0.04 -14.22
C ASP A 335 -14.63 -1.39 -14.54
N GLN A 336 -15.24 -2.05 -13.54
CA GLN A 336 -15.94 -3.32 -13.70
C GLN A 336 -15.08 -4.49 -14.23
N LYS A 337 -13.77 -4.46 -13.95
CA LYS A 337 -12.79 -5.50 -14.29
C LYS A 337 -12.29 -6.22 -13.02
N PRO A 338 -13.16 -6.95 -12.28
CA PRO A 338 -12.81 -7.51 -10.97
C PRO A 338 -11.76 -8.63 -11.01
N ALA A 339 -11.69 -9.42 -12.08
CA ALA A 339 -10.67 -10.46 -12.21
C ALA A 339 -9.28 -9.87 -12.48
N PRO A 340 -9.11 -8.93 -13.45
CA PRO A 340 -7.88 -8.15 -13.55
C PRO A 340 -7.51 -7.42 -12.25
N ALA A 341 -8.48 -6.79 -11.58
CA ALA A 341 -8.24 -6.09 -10.31
C ALA A 341 -7.64 -7.02 -9.24
N LEU A 342 -8.28 -8.17 -9.00
CA LEU A 342 -7.81 -9.13 -8.01
C LEU A 342 -6.46 -9.74 -8.41
N ARG A 343 -6.24 -10.00 -9.70
CA ARG A 343 -4.96 -10.48 -10.22
C ARG A 343 -3.84 -9.47 -9.94
N THR A 344 -4.05 -8.19 -10.25
CA THR A 344 -3.07 -7.12 -10.00
C THR A 344 -2.76 -7.03 -8.51
N ALA A 345 -3.77 -7.03 -7.64
CA ALA A 345 -3.58 -6.98 -6.19
C ALA A 345 -2.81 -8.20 -5.63
N LEU A 346 -3.17 -9.41 -6.06
CA LEU A 346 -2.50 -10.63 -5.59
C LEU A 346 -1.05 -10.75 -6.08
N ARG A 347 -0.77 -10.29 -7.31
CA ARG A 347 0.60 -10.26 -7.85
C ARG A 347 1.47 -9.25 -7.12
N ALA A 348 0.94 -8.07 -6.78
CA ALA A 348 1.64 -7.09 -5.96
C ALA A 348 1.88 -7.60 -4.52
N LEU A 349 0.91 -8.31 -3.93
CA LEU A 349 1.05 -8.86 -2.58
C LEU A 349 2.03 -10.05 -2.50
N ALA A 350 2.08 -10.91 -3.53
CA ALA A 350 2.78 -12.20 -3.46
C ALA A 350 4.28 -12.14 -3.07
N PRO A 351 5.10 -11.16 -3.53
CA PRO A 351 6.50 -11.01 -3.11
C PRO A 351 6.68 -10.74 -1.61
N HIS A 352 5.68 -10.12 -0.97
CA HIS A 352 5.73 -9.71 0.44
C HIS A 352 5.25 -10.79 1.41
N LEU A 353 4.76 -11.92 0.90
CA LEU A 353 4.24 -12.99 1.74
C LEU A 353 5.39 -13.86 2.29
N PRO A 354 5.50 -14.03 3.63
CA PRO A 354 6.55 -14.86 4.23
C PRO A 354 6.42 -16.36 3.90
N ALA A 355 5.23 -16.79 3.45
CA ALA A 355 4.97 -18.12 2.91
C ALA A 355 3.89 -18.03 1.82
N TYR A 356 3.79 -19.04 0.96
CA TYR A 356 2.78 -19.18 -0.10
C TYR A 356 2.85 -18.19 -1.27
N GLY A 357 3.86 -17.31 -1.37
CA GLY A 357 3.98 -16.36 -2.50
C GLY A 357 3.89 -17.02 -3.89
N ARG A 358 4.55 -18.17 -4.08
CA ARG A 358 4.44 -18.97 -5.32
C ARG A 358 3.01 -19.44 -5.59
N ALA A 359 2.30 -19.90 -4.57
CA ALA A 359 0.93 -20.40 -4.72
C ALA A 359 -0.04 -19.27 -5.03
N VAL A 360 0.09 -18.13 -4.35
CA VAL A 360 -0.71 -16.93 -4.61
C VAL A 360 -0.47 -16.40 -6.03
N THR A 361 0.78 -16.38 -6.50
CA THR A 361 1.11 -16.01 -7.89
C THR A 361 0.41 -16.94 -8.88
N ALA A 362 0.48 -18.25 -8.67
CA ALA A 362 -0.20 -19.22 -9.52
C ALA A 362 -1.73 -19.02 -9.55
N TYR A 363 -2.36 -18.80 -8.39
CA TYR A 363 -3.80 -18.53 -8.34
C TYR A 363 -4.17 -17.22 -9.04
N ALA A 364 -3.34 -16.18 -8.92
CA ALA A 364 -3.56 -14.92 -9.63
C ALA A 364 -3.56 -15.14 -11.16
N ASP A 365 -2.68 -16.01 -11.67
CA ASP A 365 -2.59 -16.33 -13.10
C ASP A 365 -3.83 -17.10 -13.60
N GLU A 366 -4.42 -17.92 -12.73
CA GLU A 366 -5.65 -18.69 -13.00
C GLU A 366 -6.93 -17.85 -12.98
N LEU A 367 -6.92 -16.62 -12.43
CA LEU A 367 -8.11 -15.77 -12.33
C LEU A 367 -8.67 -15.37 -13.69
N ALA A 368 -9.58 -16.16 -14.24
CA ALA A 368 -10.36 -15.78 -15.41
C ALA A 368 -11.49 -14.83 -15.01
N SER A 369 -11.83 -13.88 -15.89
CA SER A 369 -13.09 -13.17 -15.75
C SER A 369 -14.23 -14.18 -15.82
N PRO A 370 -15.15 -14.23 -14.84
CA PRO A 370 -16.29 -15.13 -14.93
C PRO A 370 -17.07 -14.80 -16.22
N HIS A 371 -17.58 -15.82 -16.89
CA HIS A 371 -18.49 -15.62 -18.02
C HIS A 371 -19.68 -14.79 -17.54
N ARG A 372 -19.83 -13.58 -18.07
CA ARG A 372 -20.94 -12.68 -17.77
C ARG A 372 -21.72 -12.39 -19.03
N ILE A 373 -23.03 -12.32 -18.87
CA ILE A 373 -23.92 -11.77 -19.89
C ILE A 373 -23.83 -10.26 -19.79
N ARG A 374 -23.42 -9.58 -20.87
CA ARG A 374 -23.31 -8.12 -20.90
C ARG A 374 -24.57 -7.52 -21.52
N ALA A 375 -25.13 -6.47 -20.90
CA ALA A 375 -26.12 -5.65 -21.58
C ALA A 375 -25.38 -4.56 -22.37
N ILE A 376 -25.67 -4.42 -23.66
CA ILE A 376 -25.05 -3.42 -24.54
C ILE A 376 -26.12 -2.60 -25.25
N SER A 377 -25.72 -1.44 -25.75
CA SER A 377 -26.56 -0.55 -26.56
C SER A 377 -25.83 -0.28 -27.88
N VAL A 378 -26.45 -0.57 -29.02
CA VAL A 378 -25.83 -0.42 -30.35
C VAL A 378 -26.68 0.40 -31.32
N ALA A 379 -26.00 1.17 -32.16
CA ALA A 379 -26.58 2.15 -33.07
C ALA A 379 -26.74 1.60 -34.49
N LEU A 380 -27.90 1.84 -35.07
CA LEU A 380 -28.15 1.75 -36.51
C LEU A 380 -28.31 3.13 -37.08
N VAL A 381 -27.24 3.64 -37.67
CA VAL A 381 -27.23 4.85 -38.48
C VAL A 381 -27.24 4.41 -39.95
N VAL A 382 -28.29 4.79 -40.66
CA VAL A 382 -28.55 4.35 -42.04
C VAL A 382 -28.83 5.57 -42.90
N SER A 383 -28.14 5.65 -44.04
CA SER A 383 -28.29 6.74 -45.01
C SER A 383 -28.07 6.23 -46.43
N ASP A 384 -29.01 6.52 -47.33
CA ASP A 384 -28.90 6.26 -48.78
C ASP A 384 -28.44 4.84 -49.16
N GLY A 385 -28.95 3.79 -48.50
CA GLY A 385 -28.55 2.40 -48.75
C GLY A 385 -27.20 1.99 -48.12
N TYR A 386 -26.65 2.83 -47.25
CA TYR A 386 -25.45 2.56 -46.45
C TYR A 386 -25.79 2.46 -44.97
N VAL A 387 -25.01 1.67 -44.26
CA VAL A 387 -25.03 1.55 -42.79
C VAL A 387 -23.67 1.88 -42.23
N LEU A 388 -23.66 2.62 -41.14
CA LEU A 388 -22.46 2.91 -40.40
C LEU A 388 -22.08 1.69 -39.53
N ALA A 389 -20.86 1.19 -39.69
CA ALA A 389 -20.38 0.05 -38.93
C ALA A 389 -18.91 0.18 -38.53
N GLU A 390 -18.56 -0.43 -37.41
CA GLU A 390 -17.21 -0.53 -36.89
C GLU A 390 -16.53 -1.81 -37.38
N GLU A 391 -15.32 -1.71 -37.90
CA GLU A 391 -14.56 -2.85 -38.44
C GLU A 391 -13.59 -3.44 -37.42
N TYR A 392 -13.69 -4.75 -37.21
CA TYR A 392 -12.81 -5.50 -36.33
C TYR A 392 -11.96 -6.52 -37.11
N PRO A 393 -10.68 -6.67 -36.74
CA PRO A 393 -9.84 -7.72 -37.30
C PRO A 393 -10.33 -9.09 -36.82
N GLY A 394 -10.43 -10.05 -37.74
CA GLY A 394 -10.77 -11.44 -37.42
C GLY A 394 -9.69 -12.16 -36.61
N ALA A 395 -10.07 -13.29 -36.01
CA ALA A 395 -9.12 -14.25 -35.46
C ALA A 395 -8.22 -14.85 -36.56
N PRO A 396 -7.05 -15.45 -36.25
CA PRO A 396 -6.18 -16.03 -37.27
C PRO A 396 -6.93 -17.14 -38.01
N GLY A 397 -7.13 -16.96 -39.32
CA GLY A 397 -7.93 -17.87 -40.15
C GLY A 397 -9.37 -17.41 -40.42
N SER A 398 -9.83 -16.31 -39.80
CA SER A 398 -11.12 -15.67 -40.05
C SER A 398 -10.93 -14.30 -40.72
N GLY A 399 -11.86 -13.92 -41.61
CA GLY A 399 -11.90 -12.57 -42.20
C GLY A 399 -12.33 -11.50 -41.19
N PRO A 400 -12.24 -10.20 -41.54
CA PRO A 400 -12.77 -9.12 -40.71
C PRO A 400 -14.28 -9.26 -40.52
N PHE A 401 -14.79 -8.66 -39.46
CA PHE A 401 -16.22 -8.60 -39.18
C PHE A 401 -16.63 -7.19 -38.76
N LEU A 402 -17.93 -6.92 -38.85
CA LEU A 402 -18.51 -5.62 -38.53
C LEU A 402 -19.32 -5.69 -37.23
N ARG A 403 -19.33 -4.58 -36.49
CA ARG A 403 -20.24 -4.36 -35.35
C ARG A 403 -20.98 -3.05 -35.52
N ALA A 404 -22.22 -3.01 -35.01
CA ALA A 404 -22.94 -1.76 -34.89
C ALA A 404 -22.28 -0.94 -33.78
N PRO A 405 -21.97 0.37 -34.01
CA PRO A 405 -21.28 1.20 -33.03
C PRO A 405 -22.03 1.29 -31.69
N GLY A 406 -21.31 1.53 -30.60
CA GLY A 406 -21.84 1.65 -29.25
C GLY A 406 -21.27 0.59 -28.29
N GLY A 407 -21.61 0.73 -27.00
CA GLY A 407 -20.93 0.02 -25.93
C GLY A 407 -21.82 -0.53 -24.83
N GLY A 408 -21.23 -0.62 -23.64
CA GLY A 408 -21.84 -1.26 -22.47
C GLY A 408 -22.93 -0.39 -21.84
N ILE A 409 -23.96 -1.03 -21.28
CA ILE A 409 -24.92 -0.32 -20.41
C ILE A 409 -24.39 -0.39 -18.98
N GLU A 410 -24.20 0.76 -18.36
CA GLU A 410 -23.69 0.84 -16.99
C GLU A 410 -24.77 0.55 -15.94
N TYR A 411 -24.33 0.25 -14.72
CA TYR A 411 -25.24 0.01 -13.60
C TYR A 411 -26.04 1.28 -13.28
N GLY A 412 -27.37 1.18 -13.30
CA GLY A 412 -28.26 2.33 -13.08
C GLY A 412 -28.51 3.18 -14.32
N GLU A 413 -27.85 2.89 -15.44
CA GLU A 413 -28.02 3.57 -16.71
C GLU A 413 -29.13 2.93 -17.56
N THR A 414 -29.91 3.74 -18.28
CA THR A 414 -30.86 3.22 -19.28
C THR A 414 -30.14 2.94 -20.60
N ALA A 415 -30.57 1.93 -21.37
CA ALA A 415 -29.98 1.64 -22.68
C ALA A 415 -29.96 2.86 -23.63
N ALA A 416 -30.95 3.75 -23.51
CA ALA A 416 -31.04 4.97 -24.28
C ALA A 416 -30.05 6.06 -23.80
N ALA A 417 -29.75 6.12 -22.51
CA ALA A 417 -28.71 6.99 -21.98
C ALA A 417 -27.32 6.48 -22.41
N ALA A 418 -27.08 5.18 -22.27
CA ALA A 418 -25.85 4.52 -22.74
C ALA A 418 -25.59 4.84 -24.21
N MET A 419 -26.59 4.69 -25.08
CA MET A 419 -26.44 5.01 -26.50
C MET A 419 -25.97 6.45 -26.77
N ARG A 420 -26.49 7.43 -26.02
CA ARG A 420 -26.09 8.83 -26.20
C ARG A 420 -24.70 9.11 -25.62
N ARG A 421 -24.34 8.41 -24.54
CA ARG A 421 -23.02 8.49 -23.92
C ARG A 421 -21.96 7.91 -24.84
N GLU A 422 -22.13 6.65 -25.23
CA GLU A 422 -21.22 5.90 -26.10
C GLU A 422 -20.97 6.63 -27.43
N LEU A 423 -22.01 7.09 -28.15
CA LEU A 423 -21.78 7.82 -29.42
C LEU A 423 -21.06 9.16 -29.23
N ARG A 424 -21.24 9.83 -28.08
CA ARG A 424 -20.51 11.05 -27.76
C ARG A 424 -19.05 10.75 -27.42
N GLU A 425 -18.81 9.72 -26.63
CA GLU A 425 -17.48 9.32 -26.15
C GLU A 425 -16.65 8.69 -27.26
N GLU A 426 -17.21 7.74 -28.01
CA GLU A 426 -16.50 6.97 -29.03
C GLU A 426 -16.35 7.74 -30.35
N LEU A 427 -17.36 8.51 -30.76
CA LEU A 427 -17.45 9.10 -32.11
C LEU A 427 -17.61 10.63 -32.12
N ALA A 428 -17.58 11.30 -30.95
CA ALA A 428 -17.85 12.74 -30.83
C ALA A 428 -19.16 13.18 -31.51
N ALA A 429 -20.19 12.32 -31.49
CA ALA A 429 -21.44 12.51 -32.20
C ALA A 429 -22.62 12.74 -31.24
N ASP A 430 -23.45 13.74 -31.55
CA ASP A 430 -24.73 13.94 -30.88
C ASP A 430 -25.85 13.13 -31.54
N VAL A 431 -26.90 12.83 -30.74
CA VAL A 431 -28.05 12.04 -31.16
C VAL A 431 -29.30 12.91 -31.16
N GLU A 432 -29.84 13.26 -32.34
CA GLU A 432 -31.08 14.06 -32.42
C GLU A 432 -32.33 13.21 -32.29
N GLN A 433 -32.32 11.98 -32.82
CA GLN A 433 -33.42 11.03 -32.65
C GLN A 433 -32.92 9.64 -32.31
N LEU A 434 -33.62 9.00 -31.39
CA LEU A 434 -33.29 7.69 -30.88
C LEU A 434 -34.55 6.85 -30.72
N ARG A 435 -34.58 5.67 -31.34
CA ARG A 435 -35.69 4.74 -31.24
C ARG A 435 -35.21 3.31 -31.04
N LEU A 436 -35.68 2.64 -29.98
CA LEU A 436 -35.42 1.21 -29.77
C LEU A 436 -36.15 0.40 -30.84
N LEU A 437 -35.41 -0.43 -31.57
CA LEU A 437 -35.95 -1.34 -32.59
C LEU A 437 -36.21 -2.72 -32.01
N THR A 438 -35.23 -3.27 -31.30
CA THR A 438 -35.32 -4.61 -30.69
C THR A 438 -34.32 -4.77 -29.55
N VAL A 439 -34.51 -5.84 -28.78
CA VAL A 439 -33.51 -6.40 -27.86
C VAL A 439 -33.13 -7.78 -28.39
N SER A 440 -31.87 -7.96 -28.79
CA SER A 440 -31.35 -9.19 -29.38
C SER A 440 -30.38 -9.89 -28.45
N GLU A 441 -30.51 -11.21 -28.31
CA GLU A 441 -29.54 -12.06 -27.63
C GLU A 441 -28.44 -12.45 -28.62
N ASN A 442 -27.19 -12.10 -28.31
CA ASN A 442 -26.03 -12.35 -29.15
C ASN A 442 -25.05 -13.28 -28.39
N ILE A 443 -24.95 -14.53 -28.84
CA ILE A 443 -23.99 -15.51 -28.31
C ILE A 443 -22.98 -15.81 -29.41
N PHE A 444 -21.70 -15.59 -29.13
CA PHE A 444 -20.63 -15.76 -30.11
C PHE A 444 -19.37 -16.39 -29.51
N ASP A 445 -18.58 -17.01 -30.37
CA ASP A 445 -17.23 -17.51 -30.09
C ASP A 445 -16.39 -17.28 -31.34
N ASP A 446 -15.41 -16.39 -31.26
CA ASP A 446 -14.51 -16.06 -32.38
C ASP A 446 -13.17 -16.83 -32.34
N GLY A 447 -13.04 -17.81 -31.44
CA GLY A 447 -11.82 -18.58 -31.21
C GLY A 447 -10.77 -17.86 -30.35
N ARG A 448 -10.92 -16.55 -30.10
CA ARG A 448 -10.14 -15.79 -29.11
C ARG A 448 -10.96 -15.48 -27.86
N LYS A 449 -12.28 -15.27 -28.01
CA LYS A 449 -13.20 -14.89 -26.95
C LYS A 449 -14.60 -15.45 -27.21
N SER A 450 -15.16 -16.11 -26.20
CA SER A 450 -16.59 -16.40 -26.14
C SER A 450 -17.31 -15.28 -25.40
N GLY A 451 -18.47 -14.88 -25.92
CA GLY A 451 -19.25 -13.77 -25.41
C GLY A 451 -20.74 -14.07 -25.43
N HIS A 452 -21.45 -13.48 -24.48
CA HIS A 452 -22.91 -13.46 -24.43
C HIS A 452 -23.34 -12.01 -24.13
N GLU A 453 -24.03 -11.40 -25.06
CA GLU A 453 -24.52 -10.02 -24.97
C GLU A 453 -26.04 -9.96 -25.17
N ILE A 454 -26.70 -9.06 -24.44
CA ILE A 454 -28.09 -8.64 -24.66
C ILE A 454 -28.02 -7.24 -25.27
N ALA A 455 -28.21 -7.16 -26.58
CA ALA A 455 -28.03 -5.95 -27.36
C ALA A 455 -29.35 -5.19 -27.53
N HIS A 456 -29.42 -3.97 -26.99
CA HIS A 456 -30.49 -3.03 -27.30
C HIS A 456 -30.12 -2.31 -28.60
N VAL A 457 -30.86 -2.60 -29.67
CA VAL A 457 -30.56 -2.06 -31.00
C VAL A 457 -31.43 -0.84 -31.26
N PHE A 458 -30.81 0.30 -31.50
CA PHE A 458 -31.49 1.57 -31.73
C PHE A 458 -31.34 2.06 -33.17
N ALA A 459 -32.42 2.55 -33.78
CA ALA A 459 -32.30 3.46 -34.91
C ALA A 459 -31.87 4.83 -34.37
N VAL A 460 -30.84 5.40 -34.99
CA VAL A 460 -30.23 6.67 -34.57
C VAL A 460 -30.23 7.64 -35.75
N ARG A 461 -30.68 8.87 -35.50
CA ARG A 461 -30.37 10.04 -36.34
C ARG A 461 -29.29 10.84 -35.64
N SER A 462 -28.20 11.07 -36.37
CA SER A 462 -27.09 11.93 -35.98
C SER A 462 -26.66 12.74 -37.19
N ALA A 463 -26.91 14.06 -37.20
CA ALA A 463 -26.53 14.91 -38.32
C ALA A 463 -25.01 14.89 -38.57
N SER A 464 -24.22 14.77 -37.48
CA SER A 464 -22.76 14.68 -37.55
C SER A 464 -22.27 13.40 -38.23
N LEU A 465 -22.88 12.24 -37.92
CA LEU A 465 -22.51 10.97 -38.53
C LEU A 465 -23.05 10.84 -39.96
N GLU A 466 -24.28 11.29 -40.20
CA GLU A 466 -24.89 11.31 -41.54
C GLU A 466 -24.12 12.20 -42.53
N ALA A 467 -23.39 13.21 -42.04
CA ALA A 467 -22.53 14.06 -42.85
C ALA A 467 -21.16 13.44 -43.19
N LEU A 468 -20.79 12.30 -42.61
CA LEU A 468 -19.51 11.63 -42.90
C LEU A 468 -19.47 11.15 -44.37
N PRO A 469 -18.42 11.47 -45.14
CA PRO A 469 -18.29 10.97 -46.51
C PRO A 469 -18.17 9.44 -46.56
N HIS A 470 -18.83 8.79 -47.54
CA HIS A 470 -18.87 7.31 -47.64
C HIS A 470 -17.51 6.60 -47.81
N GLY A 471 -16.43 7.35 -48.11
CA GLY A 471 -15.07 6.81 -48.22
C GLY A 471 -14.16 7.11 -47.03
N GLU A 472 -14.63 7.91 -46.07
CA GLU A 472 -13.85 8.27 -44.89
C GLU A 472 -14.07 7.29 -43.74
N ARG A 473 -13.06 7.21 -42.88
CA ARG A 473 -13.04 6.38 -41.68
C ARG A 473 -12.85 7.29 -40.48
N LEU A 474 -13.77 7.18 -39.53
CA LEU A 474 -13.68 7.89 -38.26
C LEU A 474 -13.01 6.97 -37.23
N PRO A 475 -11.90 7.39 -36.58
CA PRO A 475 -11.31 6.62 -35.50
C PRO A 475 -12.25 6.59 -34.29
N VAL A 476 -12.34 5.43 -33.65
CA VAL A 476 -13.02 5.29 -32.35
C VAL A 476 -12.08 5.84 -31.27
N LEU A 477 -12.53 6.83 -30.50
CA LEU A 477 -11.64 7.62 -29.63
C LEU A 477 -10.99 6.83 -28.49
N ASP A 478 -11.60 5.72 -28.06
CA ASP A 478 -11.13 4.83 -27.00
C ASP A 478 -10.72 3.44 -27.52
N GLY A 479 -10.60 3.25 -28.84
CA GLY A 479 -10.28 1.98 -29.48
C GLY A 479 -9.25 2.06 -30.61
N ASP A 480 -8.71 0.90 -31.01
CA ASP A 480 -7.80 0.75 -32.17
C ASP A 480 -8.56 0.45 -33.48
N THR A 481 -9.83 0.85 -33.55
CA THR A 481 -10.78 0.53 -34.61
C THR A 481 -11.27 1.78 -35.33
N THR A 482 -11.93 1.58 -36.46
CA THR A 482 -12.53 2.67 -37.21
C THR A 482 -13.96 2.34 -37.60
N VAL A 483 -14.79 3.39 -37.62
CA VAL A 483 -16.16 3.35 -38.12
C VAL A 483 -16.21 3.93 -39.53
N GLY A 484 -17.02 3.35 -40.40
CA GLY A 484 -17.29 3.91 -41.73
C GLY A 484 -18.55 3.38 -42.38
N TRP A 485 -18.85 3.90 -43.57
CA TRP A 485 -20.05 3.54 -44.31
C TRP A 485 -19.86 2.29 -45.15
N TYR A 486 -20.80 1.35 -45.00
CA TYR A 486 -20.85 0.12 -45.78
C TYR A 486 -22.16 0.03 -46.55
N ARG A 487 -22.07 -0.33 -47.82
CA ARG A 487 -23.25 -0.50 -48.67
C ARG A 487 -23.99 -1.77 -48.27
N ILE A 488 -25.28 -1.65 -47.96
CA ILE A 488 -26.08 -2.76 -47.40
C ILE A 488 -26.13 -3.96 -48.36
N ASP A 489 -26.28 -3.72 -49.66
CA ASP A 489 -26.29 -4.76 -50.69
C ASP A 489 -24.98 -5.56 -50.74
N ASP A 490 -23.84 -4.90 -50.54
CA ASP A 490 -22.53 -5.53 -50.61
C ASP A 490 -22.34 -6.44 -49.39
N LEU A 491 -22.71 -5.96 -48.19
CA LEU A 491 -22.68 -6.77 -46.97
C LEU A 491 -23.53 -8.04 -47.08
N ARG A 492 -24.72 -7.94 -47.71
CA ARG A 492 -25.60 -9.09 -47.94
C ARG A 492 -25.02 -10.06 -48.97
N ARG A 493 -24.52 -9.54 -50.10
CA ARG A 493 -23.96 -10.35 -51.18
C ARG A 493 -22.73 -11.13 -50.71
N ASP A 494 -21.87 -10.46 -49.95
CA ASP A 494 -20.57 -11.00 -49.54
C ASP A 494 -20.68 -11.80 -48.22
N ALA A 495 -21.90 -11.90 -47.66
CA ALA A 495 -22.20 -12.56 -46.40
C ALA A 495 -21.27 -12.10 -45.26
N THR A 496 -20.97 -10.80 -45.22
CA THR A 496 -20.07 -10.21 -44.22
C THR A 496 -20.67 -10.38 -42.83
N PRO A 497 -19.95 -11.00 -41.87
CA PRO A 497 -20.42 -11.09 -40.50
C PRO A 497 -20.65 -9.71 -39.91
N PHE A 498 -21.88 -9.42 -39.50
CA PHE A 498 -22.28 -8.14 -38.91
C PHE A 498 -23.11 -8.40 -37.66
N TYR A 499 -22.62 -7.90 -36.52
CA TYR A 499 -23.18 -8.18 -35.20
C TYR A 499 -23.89 -6.96 -34.59
N PRO A 500 -24.93 -7.20 -33.75
CA PRO A 500 -25.52 -8.50 -33.38
C PRO A 500 -26.16 -9.26 -34.55
N ALA A 501 -26.27 -10.59 -34.46
CA ALA A 501 -26.83 -11.40 -35.54
C ALA A 501 -28.26 -10.94 -35.93
N GLY A 502 -28.55 -10.96 -37.24
CA GLY A 502 -29.84 -10.49 -37.79
C GLY A 502 -29.94 -8.98 -38.00
N ILE A 503 -28.90 -8.21 -37.68
CA ILE A 503 -28.92 -6.75 -37.77
C ILE A 503 -29.13 -6.21 -39.19
N LEU A 504 -28.67 -6.92 -40.23
CA LEU A 504 -28.87 -6.50 -41.62
C LEU A 504 -30.34 -6.40 -42.03
N ASP A 505 -31.22 -7.23 -41.43
CA ASP A 505 -32.66 -7.17 -41.70
C ASP A 505 -33.29 -5.93 -41.07
N LEU A 506 -32.83 -5.54 -39.88
CA LEU A 506 -33.24 -4.27 -39.23
C LEU A 506 -32.75 -3.07 -40.02
N VAL A 507 -31.49 -3.08 -40.46
CA VAL A 507 -30.88 -2.03 -41.29
C VAL A 507 -31.69 -1.80 -42.56
N THR A 508 -32.09 -2.87 -43.24
CA THR A 508 -32.92 -2.78 -44.46
C THR A 508 -34.29 -2.18 -44.17
N ALA A 509 -34.88 -2.53 -43.02
CA ALA A 509 -36.19 -2.03 -42.64
C ALA A 509 -36.15 -0.54 -42.24
N VAL A 510 -35.04 -0.08 -41.65
CA VAL A 510 -34.76 1.34 -41.35
C VAL A 510 -34.52 2.13 -42.64
N ASP A 511 -33.72 1.61 -43.58
CA ASP A 511 -33.46 2.24 -44.90
C ASP A 511 -34.77 2.45 -45.69
N ALA A 512 -35.66 1.45 -45.66
CA ALA A 512 -36.97 1.52 -46.31
C ALA A 512 -37.99 2.43 -45.58
N GLY A 513 -37.65 2.99 -44.41
CA GLY A 513 -38.55 3.78 -43.59
C GLY A 513 -39.74 2.99 -43.02
N THR A 514 -39.62 1.67 -42.92
CA THR A 514 -40.70 0.75 -42.53
C THR A 514 -40.74 0.44 -41.04
N VAL A 515 -39.65 0.68 -40.34
CA VAL A 515 -39.59 0.77 -38.88
C VAL A 515 -39.02 2.10 -38.51
#